data_AF-A0A2I8DMF1-F1
#
_entry.id   AF-A0A2I8DMF1-F1
#
_cell.length_a   1.000
_cell.length_b   1.000
_cell.length_c   1.000
_cell.angle_alpha   90.00
_cell.angle_beta   90.00
_cell.angle_gamma   90.00
#
_symmetry.space_group_name_H-M   'P 1'
#
loop_
_entity.id
_entity.type
_entity.pdbx_description
1 polymer ?
#
loop_
_entity_poly.entity_id
_entity_poly.type
_entity_poly.pdbx_seq_one_letter_code
_entity_poly.pdbx_strand_id
1 'polypeptide(L)'
;MERRAQGDRRRRKEQTRRTQYRKCRRRVTSTHLRRAVRALCRHQGEPHPLQGRGARCHRLAGGSVQALCDNVGTVRAFVQSGKVKALAVSTRQRAQALPDVPTFEEQGLAGVDFSLWFMLVAPAGTPEEVVTRLNTEINAILKQPDVIRTLQDNGSEAAGGSVAEASEFLAKENRAWPELVRSIGLTRQ
;
A
#
# COMPACT_ATOMS: atom_id res chain seq x y z
N MET A 1 5.87 -57.99 0.71
CA MET A 1 7.02 -57.05 0.61
C MET A 1 6.63 -55.62 0.21
N GLU A 2 5.40 -55.34 -0.22
CA GLU A 2 5.00 -54.01 -0.74
C GLU A 2 4.81 -52.91 0.33
N ARG A 3 4.49 -53.27 1.58
CA ARG A 3 4.26 -52.28 2.66
C ARG A 3 5.53 -51.54 3.10
N ARG A 4 6.73 -52.10 2.90
CA ARG A 4 8.01 -51.44 3.22
C ARG A 4 8.41 -50.39 2.18
N ALA A 5 8.14 -50.62 0.89
CA ALA A 5 8.42 -49.66 -0.19
C ALA A 5 7.56 -48.38 -0.10
N GLN A 6 6.37 -48.48 0.50
CA GLN A 6 5.45 -47.35 0.68
C GLN A 6 5.85 -46.43 1.85
N GLY A 7 6.52 -46.99 2.88
CA GLY A 7 7.09 -46.24 4.01
C GLY A 7 8.26 -45.36 3.60
N ASP A 8 9.16 -45.85 2.76
CA ASP A 8 10.31 -45.08 2.25
C ASP A 8 9.90 -43.98 1.27
N ARG A 9 8.87 -44.21 0.44
CA ARG A 9 8.30 -43.15 -0.41
C ARG A 9 7.66 -42.02 0.42
N ARG A 10 7.05 -42.33 1.56
CA ARG A 10 6.50 -41.32 2.48
C ARG A 10 7.60 -40.54 3.18
N ARG A 11 8.62 -41.20 3.73
CA ARG A 11 9.78 -40.53 4.37
C ARG A 11 10.54 -39.64 3.38
N ARG A 12 10.73 -40.08 2.15
CA ARG A 12 11.37 -39.28 1.10
C ARG A 12 10.54 -38.05 0.73
N LYS A 13 9.21 -38.17 0.60
CA LYS A 13 8.30 -37.01 0.37
C LYS A 13 8.32 -36.02 1.53
N GLU A 14 8.43 -36.50 2.77
CA GLU A 14 8.44 -35.68 3.98
C GLU A 14 9.79 -34.96 4.18
N GLN A 15 10.89 -35.60 3.81
CA GLN A 15 12.23 -35.00 3.78
C GLN A 15 12.38 -33.98 2.63
N THR A 16 11.77 -34.23 1.46
CA THR A 16 11.66 -33.22 0.39
C THR A 16 10.81 -32.03 0.86
N ARG A 17 9.68 -32.25 1.55
CA ARG A 17 8.85 -31.17 2.12
C ARG A 17 9.60 -30.32 3.16
N ARG A 18 10.39 -30.95 4.05
CA ARG A 18 11.23 -30.23 5.04
C ARG A 18 12.38 -29.45 4.38
N THR A 19 12.93 -29.95 3.28
CA THR A 19 13.98 -29.26 2.50
C THR A 19 13.40 -28.08 1.70
N GLN A 20 12.17 -28.23 1.20
CA GLN A 20 11.43 -27.20 0.47
C GLN A 20 10.99 -26.05 1.41
N TYR A 21 10.58 -26.38 2.65
CA TYR A 21 10.25 -25.37 3.67
C TYR A 21 11.48 -24.58 4.15
N ARG A 22 12.66 -25.22 4.29
CA ARG A 22 13.92 -24.52 4.62
C ARG A 22 14.39 -23.56 3.52
N LYS A 23 14.01 -23.81 2.26
CA LYS A 23 14.36 -22.96 1.10
C LYS A 23 13.41 -21.77 0.89
N CYS A 24 12.44 -21.56 1.80
CA CYS A 24 11.55 -20.39 1.82
C CYS A 24 12.05 -19.24 2.72
N ARG A 25 13.30 -19.31 3.21
CA ARG A 25 14.03 -18.16 3.80
C ARG A 25 14.75 -17.30 2.76
N ARG A 26 14.54 -17.56 1.46
CA ARG A 26 15.29 -16.89 0.38
C ARG A 26 14.46 -15.76 -0.22
N ARG A 27 15.00 -14.54 -0.08
CA ARG A 27 14.73 -13.27 -0.79
C ARG A 27 13.48 -13.29 -1.68
N VAL A 28 12.50 -12.47 -1.32
CA VAL A 28 11.43 -12.08 -2.24
C VAL A 28 12.11 -11.42 -3.43
N THR A 29 12.20 -12.12 -4.56
CA THR A 29 12.82 -11.57 -5.78
C THR A 29 11.82 -10.68 -6.50
N SER A 30 12.32 -9.70 -7.26
CA SER A 30 11.49 -8.74 -8.01
C SER A 30 10.39 -9.42 -8.83
N THR A 31 10.62 -10.61 -9.39
CA THR A 31 9.62 -11.43 -10.09
C THR A 31 8.42 -11.82 -9.23
N HIS A 32 8.64 -12.19 -7.96
CA HIS A 32 7.56 -12.49 -7.02
C HIS A 32 6.74 -11.23 -6.70
N LEU A 33 7.40 -10.08 -6.57
CA LEU A 33 6.71 -8.79 -6.41
C LEU A 33 5.93 -8.41 -7.67
N ARG A 34 6.49 -8.56 -8.87
CA ARG A 34 5.73 -8.27 -10.11
C ARG A 34 4.49 -9.16 -10.23
N ARG A 35 4.58 -10.40 -9.76
CA ARG A 35 3.45 -11.34 -9.78
C ARG A 35 2.43 -11.02 -8.69
N ALA A 36 2.90 -10.61 -7.51
CA ALA A 36 2.04 -10.15 -6.41
C ALA A 36 1.33 -8.85 -6.76
N VAL A 37 2.01 -7.85 -7.33
CA VAL A 37 1.41 -6.60 -7.83
C VAL A 37 0.37 -6.89 -8.91
N ARG A 38 0.70 -7.72 -9.90
CA ARG A 38 -0.28 -8.12 -10.92
C ARG A 38 -1.48 -8.86 -10.34
N ALA A 39 -1.30 -9.71 -9.35
CA ALA A 39 -2.39 -10.40 -8.67
C ALA A 39 -3.23 -9.45 -7.81
N LEU A 40 -2.60 -8.49 -7.11
CA LEU A 40 -3.27 -7.44 -6.35
C LEU A 40 -4.11 -6.56 -7.27
N CYS A 41 -3.55 -6.07 -8.39
CA CYS A 41 -4.27 -5.29 -9.39
C CYS A 41 -5.45 -6.06 -10.00
N ARG A 42 -5.36 -7.40 -10.11
CA ARG A 42 -6.48 -8.25 -10.57
C ARG A 42 -7.56 -8.44 -9.50
N HIS A 43 -7.19 -8.55 -8.22
CA HIS A 43 -8.15 -8.74 -7.12
C HIS A 43 -8.75 -7.43 -6.58
N GLN A 44 -8.25 -6.25 -6.97
CA GLN A 44 -8.92 -4.99 -6.68
C GLN A 44 -10.27 -4.83 -7.42
N GLY A 45 -10.57 -5.69 -8.40
CA GLY A 45 -11.84 -5.70 -9.13
C GLY A 45 -12.96 -6.53 -8.49
N GLU A 46 -12.73 -7.25 -7.40
CA GLU A 46 -13.82 -7.96 -6.70
C GLU A 46 -14.34 -7.12 -5.53
N PRO A 47 -15.61 -6.66 -5.58
CA PRO A 47 -16.23 -5.94 -4.49
C PRO A 47 -16.45 -6.89 -3.31
N HIS A 48 -15.42 -7.09 -2.49
CA HIS A 48 -15.59 -7.75 -1.21
C HIS A 48 -16.35 -6.77 -0.29
N PRO A 49 -17.43 -7.20 0.40
CA PRO A 49 -18.23 -6.30 1.23
C PRO A 49 -17.34 -5.56 2.22
N LEU A 50 -17.52 -4.23 2.29
CA LEU A 50 -16.71 -3.27 3.03
C LEU A 50 -16.72 -3.56 4.54
N GLN A 51 -15.97 -4.58 4.98
CA GLN A 51 -15.60 -4.75 6.37
C GLN A 51 -14.39 -3.85 6.63
N GLY A 52 -14.47 -3.05 7.71
CA GLY A 52 -13.53 -1.96 8.02
C GLY A 52 -12.04 -2.34 7.91
N ARG A 53 -11.19 -1.34 7.70
CA ARG A 53 -9.74 -1.46 7.40
C ARG A 53 -9.00 -2.49 8.28
N GLY A 54 -9.38 -2.63 9.56
CA GLY A 54 -8.82 -3.63 10.48
C GLY A 54 -9.11 -5.09 10.09
N ALA A 55 -10.30 -5.40 9.58
CA ALA A 55 -10.69 -6.76 9.18
C ALA A 55 -9.82 -7.31 8.05
N ARG A 56 -9.35 -6.44 7.13
CA ARG A 56 -8.45 -6.83 6.04
C ARG A 56 -7.08 -7.26 6.54
N CYS A 57 -6.51 -6.51 7.49
CA CYS A 57 -5.23 -6.86 8.10
C CYS A 57 -5.33 -8.15 8.93
N HIS A 58 -6.45 -8.38 9.63
CA HIS A 58 -6.70 -9.64 10.33
C HIS A 58 -6.84 -10.84 9.39
N ARG A 59 -7.50 -10.68 8.23
CA ARG A 59 -7.58 -11.74 7.20
C ARG A 59 -6.20 -12.07 6.60
N LEU A 60 -5.34 -11.08 6.42
CA LEU A 60 -3.95 -11.29 5.99
C LEU A 60 -3.15 -12.04 7.07
N ALA A 61 -3.23 -11.59 8.33
CA ALA A 61 -2.54 -12.21 9.45
C ALA A 61 -3.03 -13.65 9.73
N GLY A 62 -4.33 -13.91 9.50
CA GLY A 62 -4.94 -15.23 9.61
C GLY A 62 -4.74 -16.12 8.38
N GLY A 63 -4.12 -15.62 7.30
CA GLY A 63 -3.83 -16.38 6.08
C GLY A 63 -5.02 -16.59 5.13
N SER A 64 -6.16 -15.94 5.38
CA SER A 64 -7.33 -15.99 4.48
C SER A 64 -7.10 -15.25 3.16
N VAL A 65 -6.16 -14.30 3.13
CA VAL A 65 -5.71 -13.59 1.93
C VAL A 65 -4.18 -13.65 1.90
N GLN A 66 -3.59 -13.87 0.72
CA GLN A 66 -2.14 -14.09 0.57
C GLN A 66 -1.35 -12.79 0.39
N ALA A 67 -1.99 -11.72 -0.07
CA ALA A 67 -1.38 -10.40 -0.24
C ALA A 67 -2.45 -9.31 -0.14
N LEU A 68 -2.08 -8.15 0.40
CA LEU A 68 -2.93 -6.97 0.51
C LEU A 68 -2.12 -5.73 0.15
N CYS A 69 -2.75 -4.78 -0.54
CA CYS A 69 -2.27 -3.41 -0.66
C CYS A 69 -3.21 -2.54 0.19
N ASP A 70 -2.67 -1.85 1.20
CA ASP A 70 -3.43 -1.00 2.11
C ASP A 70 -2.54 0.16 2.62
N ASN A 71 -3.15 1.12 3.32
CA ASN A 71 -2.47 2.28 3.86
C ASN A 71 -1.43 1.88 4.92
N VAL A 72 -0.27 2.55 4.91
CA VAL A 72 0.84 2.38 5.85
C VAL A 72 0.35 2.45 7.30
N GLY A 73 -0.48 3.44 7.65
CA GLY A 73 -1.03 3.57 9.01
C GLY A 73 -1.75 2.33 9.52
N THR A 74 -2.57 1.68 8.67
CA THR A 74 -3.32 0.48 9.05
C THR A 74 -2.40 -0.72 9.26
N VAL A 75 -1.40 -0.88 8.38
CA VAL A 75 -0.57 -2.08 8.34
C VAL A 75 0.63 -1.99 9.29
N ARG A 76 1.09 -0.77 9.65
CA ARG A 76 2.27 -0.51 10.48
C ARG A 76 2.31 -1.36 11.75
N ALA A 77 1.23 -1.38 12.55
CA ALA A 77 1.16 -2.16 13.79
C ALA A 77 1.28 -3.68 13.55
N PHE A 78 0.75 -4.19 12.43
CA PHE A 78 0.85 -5.59 12.07
C PHE A 78 2.26 -5.96 11.56
N VAL A 79 2.95 -5.03 10.88
CA VAL A 79 4.35 -5.21 10.46
C VAL A 79 5.26 -5.22 11.68
N GLN A 80 5.10 -4.24 12.57
CA GLN A 80 5.90 -4.12 13.79
C GLN A 80 5.70 -5.31 14.74
N SER A 81 4.48 -5.84 14.83
CA SER A 81 4.21 -7.08 15.60
C SER A 81 4.69 -8.36 14.91
N GLY A 82 5.25 -8.28 13.70
CA GLY A 82 5.75 -9.43 12.95
C GLY A 82 4.66 -10.37 12.40
N LYS A 83 3.38 -10.02 12.55
CA LYS A 83 2.25 -10.81 12.07
C LYS A 83 2.09 -10.77 10.55
N VAL A 84 2.51 -9.68 9.92
CA VAL A 84 2.52 -9.53 8.46
C VAL A 84 3.89 -9.01 8.01
N LYS A 85 4.27 -9.37 6.79
CA LYS A 85 5.52 -8.91 6.18
C LYS A 85 5.22 -7.84 5.13
N ALA A 86 5.72 -6.63 5.36
CA ALA A 86 5.72 -5.60 4.32
C ALA A 86 6.70 -5.98 3.21
N LEU A 87 6.23 -5.89 1.96
CA LEU A 87 7.01 -6.28 0.77
C LEU A 87 7.54 -5.07 0.00
N ALA A 88 6.71 -4.04 -0.13
CA ALA A 88 7.07 -2.80 -0.80
C ALA A 88 6.18 -1.66 -0.34
N VAL A 89 6.67 -0.43 -0.44
CA VAL A 89 5.86 0.79 -0.41
C VAL A 89 5.57 1.23 -1.86
N SER A 90 4.34 1.70 -2.10
CA SER A 90 3.87 2.14 -3.42
C SER A 90 4.20 3.58 -3.79
N THR A 91 4.77 4.35 -2.86
CA THR A 91 5.26 5.70 -3.09
C THR A 91 6.66 5.67 -3.73
N ARG A 92 7.07 6.76 -4.40
CA ARG A 92 8.42 6.88 -4.98
C ARG A 92 9.54 6.79 -3.95
N GLN A 93 9.29 7.33 -2.76
CA GLN A 93 10.23 7.32 -1.64
C GLN A 93 9.73 6.38 -0.56
N ARG A 94 10.63 5.85 0.28
CA ARG A 94 10.24 5.01 1.41
C ARG A 94 9.42 5.82 2.41
N ALA A 95 8.37 5.22 2.95
CA ALA A 95 7.58 5.86 4.00
C ALA A 95 8.42 6.02 5.27
N GLN A 96 8.42 7.21 5.88
CA GLN A 96 9.16 7.46 7.13
C GLN A 96 8.75 6.50 8.26
N ALA A 97 7.48 6.09 8.27
CA ALA A 97 6.94 5.15 9.25
C ALA A 97 7.46 3.70 9.08
N LEU A 98 8.03 3.36 7.93
CA LEU A 98 8.56 2.03 7.57
C LEU A 98 9.85 2.17 6.74
N PRO A 99 10.94 2.70 7.31
CA PRO A 99 12.15 3.05 6.55
C PRO A 99 12.91 1.82 6.02
N ASP A 100 12.70 0.65 6.63
CA ASP A 100 13.31 -0.62 6.23
C ASP A 100 12.61 -1.26 5.02
N VAL A 101 11.42 -0.77 4.64
CA VAL A 101 10.63 -1.35 3.56
C VAL A 101 10.99 -0.65 2.24
N PRO A 102 11.49 -1.39 1.24
CA PRO A 102 11.87 -0.80 -0.04
C PRO A 102 10.66 -0.34 -0.85
N THR A 103 10.86 0.56 -1.81
CA THR A 103 9.80 0.95 -2.75
C THR A 103 9.65 -0.07 -3.87
N PHE A 104 8.58 0.02 -4.68
CA PHE A 104 8.51 -0.77 -5.91
C PHE A 104 9.59 -0.37 -6.92
N GLU A 105 9.92 0.92 -7.01
CA GLU A 105 10.96 1.42 -7.90
C GLU A 105 12.34 0.84 -7.55
N GLU A 106 12.72 0.83 -6.27
CA GLU A 106 13.96 0.21 -5.79
C GLU A 106 14.05 -1.29 -6.10
N GLN A 107 12.90 -1.93 -6.30
CA GLN A 107 12.79 -3.36 -6.63
C GLN A 107 12.66 -3.61 -8.14
N GLY A 108 12.89 -2.57 -8.96
CA GLY A 108 12.90 -2.63 -10.42
C GLY A 108 11.52 -2.57 -11.07
N LEU A 109 10.49 -2.21 -10.32
CA LEU A 109 9.12 -1.96 -10.80
C LEU A 109 8.92 -0.45 -10.96
N ALA A 110 9.41 0.10 -12.08
CA ALA A 110 9.26 1.51 -12.42
C ALA A 110 7.81 1.89 -12.75
N GLY A 111 7.44 3.14 -12.47
CA GLY A 111 6.12 3.69 -12.80
C GLY A 111 5.00 3.28 -11.86
N VAL A 112 5.33 2.66 -10.72
CA VAL A 112 4.36 2.35 -9.66
C VAL A 112 4.46 3.44 -8.61
N ASP A 113 3.60 4.45 -8.74
CA ASP A 113 3.40 5.51 -7.75
C ASP A 113 1.91 5.59 -7.41
N PHE A 114 1.53 4.89 -6.35
CA PHE A 114 0.18 4.93 -5.79
C PHE A 114 0.27 5.49 -4.38
N SER A 115 0.15 6.81 -4.30
CA SER A 115 0.13 7.56 -3.06
C SER A 115 -1.31 7.90 -2.69
N LEU A 116 -1.73 7.58 -1.46
CA LEU A 116 -3.00 8.06 -0.93
C LEU A 116 -2.81 9.50 -0.43
N TRP A 117 -3.53 10.44 -1.02
CA TRP A 117 -3.45 11.85 -0.65
C TRP A 117 -4.79 12.37 -0.13
N PHE A 118 -4.73 13.42 0.67
CA PHE A 118 -5.89 14.15 1.19
C PHE A 118 -5.71 15.62 0.88
N MET A 119 -6.80 16.29 0.49
CA MET A 119 -6.80 17.71 0.16
C MET A 119 -8.03 18.37 0.74
N LEU A 120 -7.87 19.59 1.25
CA LEU A 120 -8.98 20.45 1.62
C LEU A 120 -9.38 21.30 0.43
N VAL A 121 -10.66 21.28 0.09
CA VAL A 121 -11.24 22.04 -1.02
C VAL A 121 -12.36 22.93 -0.50
N ALA A 122 -12.45 24.14 -1.04
CA ALA A 122 -13.52 25.09 -0.73
C ALA A 122 -14.60 25.04 -1.83
N PRO A 123 -15.86 25.41 -1.52
CA PRO A 123 -16.92 25.53 -2.53
C PRO A 123 -16.55 26.51 -3.66
N ALA A 124 -17.10 26.25 -4.86
CA ALA A 124 -16.97 27.17 -5.99
C ALA A 124 -17.56 28.54 -5.63
N GLY A 125 -16.81 29.62 -5.94
CA GLY A 125 -17.20 30.99 -5.61
C GLY A 125 -16.76 31.47 -4.22
N THR A 126 -16.01 30.67 -3.46
CA THR A 126 -15.38 31.16 -2.21
C THR A 126 -14.42 32.32 -2.52
N PRO A 127 -14.52 33.48 -1.83
CA PRO A 127 -13.62 34.60 -2.06
C PRO A 127 -12.14 34.22 -1.86
N GLU A 128 -11.28 34.74 -2.74
CA GLU A 128 -9.85 34.42 -2.76
C GLU A 128 -9.15 34.74 -1.43
N GLU A 129 -9.55 35.84 -0.78
CA GLU A 129 -9.03 36.23 0.54
C GLU A 129 -9.28 35.16 1.62
N VAL A 130 -10.47 34.53 1.59
CA VAL A 130 -10.83 33.46 2.53
C VAL A 130 -10.00 32.21 2.25
N VAL A 131 -9.84 31.84 0.97
CA VAL A 131 -9.02 30.68 0.57
C VAL A 131 -7.55 30.90 0.96
N THR A 132 -7.03 32.10 0.74
CA THR A 132 -5.65 32.46 1.07
C THR A 132 -5.42 32.40 2.58
N ARG A 133 -6.35 32.91 3.37
CA ARG A 133 -6.30 32.83 4.83
C ARG A 133 -6.34 31.37 5.30
N LEU A 134 -7.27 30.57 4.79
CA LEU A 134 -7.35 29.14 5.12
C LEU A 134 -6.05 28.40 4.79
N ASN A 135 -5.48 28.61 3.60
CA ASN A 135 -4.21 28.01 3.21
C ASN A 135 -3.08 28.40 4.17
N THR A 136 -3.01 29.66 4.56
CA THR A 136 -2.00 30.16 5.50
C THR A 136 -2.10 29.47 6.87
N GLU A 137 -3.31 29.43 7.44
CA GLU A 137 -3.54 28.82 8.75
C GLU A 137 -3.31 27.30 8.72
N ILE A 138 -3.77 26.61 7.67
CA ILE A 138 -3.55 25.17 7.49
C ILE A 138 -2.05 24.88 7.38
N ASN A 139 -1.29 25.66 6.61
CA ASN A 139 0.15 25.50 6.51
C ASN A 139 0.88 25.76 7.84
N ALA A 140 0.36 26.65 8.69
CA ALA A 140 0.89 26.84 10.04
C ALA A 140 0.60 25.62 10.93
N ILE A 141 -0.63 25.07 10.88
CA ILE A 141 -1.03 23.89 11.64
C ILE A 141 -0.22 22.65 11.21
N LEU A 142 0.02 22.47 9.92
CA LEU A 142 0.81 21.34 9.39
C LEU A 142 2.28 21.35 9.84
N LYS A 143 2.77 22.48 10.37
CA LYS A 143 4.12 22.61 10.95
C LYS A 143 4.15 22.35 12.46
N GLN A 144 3.00 22.19 13.12
CA GLN A 144 2.95 21.95 14.55
C GLN A 144 3.44 20.52 14.87
N PRO A 145 4.32 20.33 15.87
CA PRO A 145 4.94 19.04 16.15
C PRO A 145 3.95 17.91 16.50
N ASP A 146 2.88 18.24 17.22
CA ASP A 146 1.80 17.33 17.60
C ASP A 146 0.99 16.88 16.37
N VAL A 147 0.73 17.79 15.43
CA VAL A 147 0.07 17.49 14.15
C VAL A 147 0.97 16.61 13.28
N ILE A 148 2.25 16.97 13.12
CA ILE A 148 3.23 16.18 12.38
C ILE A 148 3.31 14.76 12.95
N ARG A 149 3.42 14.63 14.28
CA ARG A 149 3.47 13.34 14.95
C ARG A 149 2.20 12.53 14.68
N THR A 150 1.03 13.16 14.79
CA THR A 150 -0.25 12.49 14.53
C THR A 150 -0.35 12.00 13.08
N LEU A 151 0.09 12.81 12.11
CA LEU A 151 0.14 12.41 10.70
C LEU A 151 1.09 11.24 10.49
N GLN A 152 2.32 11.32 11.02
CA GLN A 152 3.31 10.26 10.94
C GLN A 152 2.84 8.97 11.61
N ASP A 153 2.14 9.07 12.74
CA ASP A 153 1.58 7.90 13.43
C ASP A 153 0.52 7.19 12.59
N ASN A 154 -0.22 7.94 11.78
CA ASN A 154 -1.16 7.43 10.79
C ASN A 154 -0.51 7.08 9.43
N GLY A 155 0.82 7.19 9.32
CA GLY A 155 1.56 6.90 8.08
C GLY A 155 1.33 7.92 6.97
N SER A 156 0.87 9.13 7.31
CA SER A 156 0.69 10.26 6.42
C SER A 156 1.84 11.26 6.61
N GLU A 157 2.13 12.03 5.56
CA GLU A 157 3.14 13.08 5.59
C GLU A 157 2.47 14.43 5.29
N ALA A 158 2.92 15.48 5.98
CA ALA A 158 2.42 16.83 5.75
C ALA A 158 3.03 17.37 4.44
N ALA A 159 2.22 17.48 3.39
CA ALA A 159 2.66 18.06 2.12
C ALA A 159 2.72 19.60 2.19
N GLY A 160 1.65 20.23 2.72
CA GLY A 160 1.49 21.69 2.69
C GLY A 160 1.46 22.24 1.26
N GLY A 161 1.80 23.53 1.12
CA GLY A 161 2.00 24.18 -0.18
C GLY A 161 1.02 25.32 -0.47
N SER A 162 1.16 25.91 -1.64
CA SER A 162 0.31 27.00 -2.12
C SER A 162 -1.00 26.48 -2.72
N VAL A 163 -1.98 27.39 -2.82
CA VAL A 163 -3.26 27.11 -3.51
C VAL A 163 -3.04 26.76 -4.99
N ALA A 164 -2.05 27.39 -5.62
CA ALA A 164 -1.68 27.11 -7.02
C ALA A 164 -1.14 25.68 -7.20
N GLU A 165 -0.19 25.25 -6.34
CA GLU A 165 0.36 23.89 -6.38
C GLU A 165 -0.72 22.84 -6.12
N ALA A 166 -1.62 23.08 -5.16
CA ALA A 166 -2.75 22.20 -4.89
C ALA A 166 -3.68 22.09 -6.11
N SER A 167 -3.96 23.21 -6.79
CA SER A 167 -4.82 23.23 -7.98
C SER A 167 -4.17 22.49 -9.16
N GLU A 168 -2.87 22.67 -9.36
CA GLU A 168 -2.12 21.96 -10.40
C GLU A 168 -2.08 20.45 -10.12
N PHE A 169 -1.83 20.06 -8.87
CA PHE A 169 -1.85 18.67 -8.44
C PHE A 169 -3.22 18.03 -8.71
N LEU A 170 -4.31 18.68 -8.31
CA LEU A 170 -5.66 18.18 -8.55
C LEU A 170 -5.96 18.06 -10.06
N ALA A 171 -5.53 19.03 -10.87
CA ALA A 171 -5.70 19.00 -12.32
C ALA A 171 -4.88 17.88 -12.99
N LYS A 172 -3.72 17.52 -12.41
CA LYS A 172 -2.90 16.40 -12.86
C LYS A 172 -3.56 15.06 -12.51
N GLU A 173 -4.03 14.91 -11.27
CA GLU A 173 -4.74 13.70 -10.83
C GLU A 173 -6.01 13.48 -11.66
N ASN A 174 -6.82 14.52 -11.87
CA ASN A 174 -8.03 14.44 -12.69
C ASN A 174 -7.77 14.05 -14.15
N ARG A 175 -6.56 14.27 -14.68
CA ARG A 175 -6.16 13.79 -16.00
C ARG A 175 -5.69 12.34 -15.98
N ALA A 176 -4.89 11.96 -14.99
CA ALA A 176 -4.30 10.64 -14.87
C ALA A 176 -5.33 9.54 -14.54
N TRP A 177 -6.27 9.80 -13.62
CA TRP A 177 -7.21 8.79 -13.14
C TRP A 177 -8.19 8.27 -14.22
N PRO A 178 -8.81 9.11 -15.06
CA PRO A 178 -9.66 8.62 -16.14
C PRO A 178 -8.91 7.75 -17.16
N GLU A 179 -7.67 8.07 -17.48
CA GLU A 179 -6.83 7.25 -18.35
C GLU A 179 -6.53 5.89 -17.71
N LEU A 180 -6.19 5.88 -16.42
CA LEU A 180 -5.98 4.66 -15.67
C LEU A 180 -7.24 3.80 -15.63
N VAL A 181 -8.39 4.36 -15.27
CA VAL A 181 -9.70 3.68 -15.19
C VAL A 181 -10.07 3.05 -16.54
N ARG A 182 -9.86 3.77 -17.65
CA ARG A 182 -10.07 3.23 -19.01
C ARG A 182 -9.08 2.10 -19.32
N SER A 183 -7.81 2.24 -18.95
CA SER A 183 -6.77 1.23 -19.22
C SER A 183 -7.04 -0.11 -18.51
N ILE A 184 -7.73 -0.08 -17.37
CA ILE A 184 -8.08 -1.28 -16.59
C ILE A 184 -9.50 -1.78 -16.86
N GLY A 185 -10.22 -1.18 -17.82
CA GLY A 185 -11.55 -1.63 -18.25
C GLY A 185 -12.66 -1.43 -17.22
N LEU A 186 -12.46 -0.53 -16.24
CA LEU A 186 -13.50 -0.19 -15.28
C LEU A 186 -14.40 0.90 -15.88
N THR A 187 -15.67 0.59 -16.10
CA THR A 187 -16.67 1.58 -16.53
C THR A 187 -17.37 2.12 -15.31
N ARG A 188 -17.56 3.45 -15.24
CA ARG A 188 -18.38 4.09 -14.21
C ARG A 188 -19.79 3.50 -14.31
N GLN A 189 -20.24 2.79 -13.27
CA GLN A 189 -21.62 2.33 -13.15
C GLN A 189 -22.57 3.50 -12.93
#